data_AF-A0A257PRW7-F1
#
_entry.id   AF-A0A257PRW7-F1
#
_cell.length_a   1.000
_cell.length_b   1.000
_cell.length_c   1.000
_cell.angle_alpha   90.00
_cell.angle_beta   90.00
_cell.angle_gamma   90.00
#
_symmetry.space_group_name_H-M   'P 1'
#
loop_
_entity.id
_entity.type
_entity.pdbx_description
1 polymer ?
#
loop_
_entity_poly.entity_id
_entity_poly.type
_entity_poly.pdbx_seq_one_letter_code
_entity_poly.pdbx_strand_id
1 'polypeptide(L)'
;MPGNWGEDFALEMGWLPAGPVMVRLDVAERLVGEMHYVLRKHPVPVPPNLGSRMGLKPDQLSPVLHALGFRIIPAASLREGCFGPPAPPMLARRKLEPRKPAEPPPPAEPVSEDNPFAALAALKRAKG
;
A
#
# COMPACT_ATOMS: atom_id res chain seq x y z
N MET A 1 9.69 -5.61 19.58
CA MET A 1 9.16 -4.24 19.55
C MET A 1 8.79 -3.84 20.97
N PRO A 2 8.87 -2.56 21.37
CA PRO A 2 8.33 -2.11 22.64
C PRO A 2 6.82 -2.37 22.59
N GLY A 3 6.34 -3.36 23.35
CA GLY A 3 5.05 -4.00 23.15
C GLY A 3 3.82 -3.18 23.52
N ASN A 4 3.94 -1.86 23.75
CA ASN A 4 2.85 -1.01 24.22
C ASN A 4 2.70 0.33 23.49
N TRP A 5 3.40 0.52 22.38
CA TRP A 5 3.22 1.73 21.58
C TRP A 5 1.92 1.59 20.79
N GLY A 6 0.96 2.50 20.99
CA GLY A 6 -0.26 2.53 20.19
C GLY A 6 0.08 2.62 18.70
N GLU A 7 -0.81 2.11 17.84
CA GLU A 7 -0.60 2.14 16.38
C GLU A 7 -0.35 3.57 15.88
N ASP A 8 -1.04 4.55 16.46
CA ASP A 8 -0.85 5.98 16.18
C ASP A 8 0.57 6.45 16.49
N PHE A 9 1.11 6.06 17.65
CA PHE A 9 2.48 6.42 18.01
C PHE A 9 3.50 5.75 17.09
N ALA A 10 3.28 4.49 16.70
CA ALA A 10 4.17 3.82 15.76
C ALA A 10 4.20 4.54 14.40
N LEU A 11 3.05 4.96 13.90
CA LEU A 11 2.92 5.76 12.68
C LEU A 11 3.62 7.12 12.82
N GLU A 12 3.39 7.85 13.91
CA GLU A 12 4.07 9.12 14.22
C GLU A 12 5.59 8.96 14.27
N MET A 13 6.08 7.82 14.77
CA MET A 13 7.50 7.48 14.82
C MET A 13 8.05 6.95 13.49
N GLY A 14 7.25 6.93 12.42
CA GLY A 14 7.68 6.51 11.08
C GLY A 14 7.77 5.00 10.90
N TRP A 15 6.93 4.23 11.58
CA TRP A 15 6.72 2.81 11.31
C TRP A 15 5.40 2.60 10.58
N LEU A 16 5.45 1.97 9.41
CA LEU A 16 4.29 1.69 8.59
C LEU A 16 3.82 0.24 8.76
N PRO A 17 2.52 -0.01 8.92
CA PRO A 17 1.98 -1.36 8.84
C PRO A 17 2.11 -1.91 7.41
N ALA A 18 2.74 -3.07 7.26
CA ALA A 18 2.96 -3.72 5.98
C ALA A 18 2.62 -5.22 6.05
N GLY A 19 1.33 -5.54 6.18
CA GLY A 19 0.87 -6.91 6.37
C GLY A 19 1.20 -7.42 7.79
N PRO A 20 1.95 -8.53 7.97
CA PRO A 20 2.18 -9.13 9.28
C PRO A 20 3.26 -8.42 10.11
N VAL A 21 3.89 -7.36 9.59
CA VAL A 21 5.01 -6.66 10.23
C VAL A 21 4.90 -5.15 10.05
N MET A 22 5.64 -4.41 10.89
CA MET A 22 5.87 -2.97 10.72
C MET A 22 7.20 -2.76 9.99
N VAL A 23 7.23 -1.84 9.02
CA VAL A 23 8.43 -1.49 8.26
C VAL A 23 8.76 -0.02 8.51
N ARG A 24 10.05 0.30 8.63
CA ARG A 24 10.54 1.68 8.71
C ARG A 24 10.13 2.47 7.46
N LEU A 25 9.50 3.64 7.64
CA LEU A 25 9.03 4.51 6.57
C LEU A 25 10.14 4.82 5.56
N ASP A 26 11.32 5.21 6.03
CA ASP A 26 12.47 5.54 5.20
C ASP A 26 12.96 4.35 4.34
N VAL A 27 12.91 3.13 4.89
CA VAL A 27 13.24 1.91 4.17
C VAL A 27 12.18 1.60 3.10
N ALA A 28 10.91 1.76 3.46
CA ALA A 28 9.79 1.55 2.54
C ALA A 28 9.84 2.54 1.36
N GLU A 29 10.03 3.83 1.62
CA GLU A 29 10.12 4.87 0.58
C GLU A 29 11.24 4.60 -0.41
N ARG A 30 12.44 4.30 0.10
CA ARG A 30 13.59 3.97 -0.75
C ARG A 30 13.28 2.78 -1.65
N LEU A 31 12.75 1.70 -1.08
CA LEU A 31 12.44 0.48 -1.83
C LEU A 31 11.34 0.73 -2.88
N VAL A 32 10.27 1.41 -2.49
CA VAL A 32 9.15 1.73 -3.37
C VAL A 32 9.63 2.58 -4.55
N GLY A 33 10.46 3.59 -4.31
CA GLY A 33 11.07 4.41 -5.35
C GLY A 33 11.93 3.59 -6.33
N GLU A 34 12.83 2.76 -5.80
CA GLU A 34 13.66 1.85 -6.61
C GLU A 34 12.80 0.90 -7.45
N MET A 35 11.80 0.25 -6.84
CA MET A 35 10.96 -0.72 -7.53
C MET A 35 10.06 -0.06 -8.56
N HIS A 36 9.51 1.13 -8.30
CA HIS A 36 8.77 1.86 -9.31
C HIS A 36 9.62 2.20 -10.53
N TYR A 37 10.88 2.59 -10.33
CA TYR A 37 11.80 2.87 -11.42
C TYR A 37 12.08 1.61 -12.26
N VAL A 38 12.43 0.50 -11.62
CA VAL A 38 12.74 -0.78 -12.29
C VAL A 38 11.51 -1.35 -13.00
N LEU A 39 10.34 -1.30 -12.36
CA LEU A 39 9.07 -1.83 -12.87
C LEU A 39 8.32 -0.85 -13.79
N ARG A 40 8.96 0.22 -14.27
CA ARG A 40 8.27 1.25 -15.08
C ARG A 40 7.81 0.76 -16.46
N LYS A 41 8.49 -0.25 -17.01
CA LYS A 41 8.19 -0.79 -18.33
C LYS A 41 7.47 -2.14 -18.25
N HIS A 42 8.06 -3.09 -17.53
CA HIS A 42 7.59 -4.48 -17.48
C HIS A 42 7.87 -5.09 -16.09
N PRO A 43 7.21 -6.21 -15.74
CA PRO A 43 7.63 -7.06 -14.63
C PRO A 43 9.10 -7.48 -14.77
N VAL A 44 9.81 -7.62 -13.66
CA VAL A 44 11.21 -8.07 -13.62
C VAL A 44 11.36 -9.29 -12.73
N PRO A 45 12.41 -10.11 -12.87
CA PRO A 45 12.68 -11.19 -11.91
C PRO A 45 12.77 -10.64 -10.48
N VAL A 46 12.23 -11.37 -9.50
CA VAL A 46 12.31 -10.97 -8.09
C VAL A 46 13.79 -10.85 -7.67
N PRO A 47 14.25 -9.67 -7.20
CA PRO A 47 15.63 -9.52 -6.74
C PRO A 47 15.93 -10.48 -5.58
N PRO A 48 17.05 -11.22 -5.62
CA PRO A 48 17.30 -12.34 -4.69
C PRO A 48 17.45 -11.91 -3.23
N ASN A 49 17.90 -10.68 -2.97
CA ASN A 49 18.13 -10.15 -1.63
C ASN A 49 17.02 -9.19 -1.15
N LEU A 50 15.86 -9.15 -1.85
CA LEU A 50 14.82 -8.18 -1.58
C LEU A 50 14.29 -8.25 -0.13
N GLY A 51 14.01 -9.46 0.37
CA GLY A 51 13.57 -9.66 1.75
C GLY A 51 14.64 -9.31 2.78
N SER A 52 15.90 -9.70 2.54
CA SER A 52 17.02 -9.41 3.44
C SER A 52 17.29 -7.92 3.59
N ARG A 53 17.13 -7.13 2.52
CA ARG A 53 17.26 -5.66 2.57
C ARG A 53 16.24 -4.99 3.48
N MET A 54 15.13 -5.66 3.76
CA MET A 54 14.05 -5.20 4.63
C MET A 54 14.03 -5.92 6.00
N GLY A 55 14.96 -6.85 6.25
CA GLY A 55 14.95 -7.68 7.46
C GLY A 55 13.75 -8.64 7.57
N LEU A 56 13.16 -9.03 6.42
CA LEU A 56 11.97 -9.88 6.38
C LEU A 56 12.31 -11.36 6.38
N LYS A 57 11.49 -12.15 7.06
CA LYS A 57 11.46 -13.60 6.88
C LYS A 57 10.86 -13.97 5.50
N PRO A 58 11.21 -15.13 4.92
CA PRO A 58 10.73 -15.50 3.59
C PRO A 58 9.20 -15.49 3.42
N ASP A 59 8.46 -15.90 4.45
CA ASP A 59 6.99 -15.92 4.50
C ASP A 59 6.36 -14.51 4.56
N GLN A 60 7.11 -13.52 5.05
CA GLN A 60 6.65 -12.14 5.18
C GLN A 60 6.79 -11.31 3.89
N LEU A 61 7.65 -11.75 2.96
CA LEU A 61 7.99 -10.98 1.77
C LEU A 61 6.75 -10.67 0.90
N SER A 62 5.96 -11.69 0.57
CA SER A 62 4.80 -11.52 -0.31
C SER A 62 3.72 -10.61 0.30
N PRO A 63 3.28 -10.82 1.57
CA PRO A 63 2.35 -9.91 2.25
C PRO A 63 2.84 -8.46 2.35
N VAL A 64 4.12 -8.25 2.65
CA VAL A 64 4.71 -6.91 2.76
C VAL A 64 4.73 -6.22 1.39
N LEU A 65 5.19 -6.91 0.34
CA LEU A 65 5.18 -6.36 -1.02
C LEU A 65 3.76 -6.05 -1.48
N HIS A 66 2.79 -6.89 -1.11
CA HIS A 66 1.39 -6.66 -1.39
C HIS A 66 0.88 -5.37 -0.72
N ALA A 67 1.21 -5.14 0.55
CA ALA A 67 0.88 -3.92 1.27
C ALA A 67 1.52 -2.68 0.62
N LEU A 68 2.76 -2.79 0.14
CA LEU A 68 3.50 -1.73 -0.54
C LEU A 68 3.07 -1.51 -2.01
N GLY A 69 2.04 -2.19 -2.51
CA GLY A 69 1.50 -1.98 -3.86
C GLY A 69 2.21 -2.77 -4.97
N PHE A 70 2.94 -3.82 -4.62
CA PHE A 70 3.55 -4.77 -5.56
C PHE A 70 2.91 -6.16 -5.45
N ARG A 71 3.26 -7.06 -6.36
CA ARG A 71 2.87 -8.48 -6.30
C ARG A 71 3.96 -9.36 -6.89
N ILE A 72 4.07 -10.58 -6.38
CA ILE A 72 4.89 -11.63 -6.98
C ILE A 72 4.00 -12.47 -7.90
N ILE A 73 4.44 -12.64 -9.15
CA ILE A 73 3.91 -13.60 -10.10
C ILE A 73 4.75 -14.87 -9.91
N PRO A 74 4.15 -16.00 -9.52
CA PRO A 74 4.89 -17.24 -9.29
C PRO A 74 5.54 -17.74 -10.58
N ALA A 75 6.61 -18.54 -10.44
CA ALA A 75 7.19 -19.23 -11.57
C ALA A 75 6.14 -20.13 -12.24
N ALA A 76 6.06 -20.07 -13.57
CA ALA A 76 5.14 -20.88 -14.35
C ALA A 76 5.90 -22.04 -15.01
N SER A 77 5.28 -23.22 -15.03
CA SER A 77 5.81 -24.36 -15.79
C SER A 77 5.80 -24.04 -17.29
N LEU A 78 6.75 -24.62 -18.02
CA LEU A 78 6.73 -24.54 -19.48
C LEU A 78 5.50 -25.25 -20.05
N ARG A 79 4.99 -24.71 -21.15
CA ARG A 79 3.95 -25.36 -21.95
C ARG A 79 4.54 -26.62 -22.61
N GLU A 80 3.68 -27.61 -22.86
CA GLU A 80 4.06 -28.79 -23.65
C GLU A 80 4.72 -28.40 -24.97
N GLY A 81 5.80 -29.10 -25.33
CA GLY A 81 6.59 -28.83 -26.53
C GLY A 81 7.58 -27.66 -26.40
N CYS A 82 7.59 -26.93 -25.28
CA CYS A 82 8.60 -25.91 -25.00
C CYS A 82 9.74 -26.51 -24.16
N PHE A 83 10.98 -26.22 -24.56
CA PHE A 83 12.18 -26.67 -23.87
C PHE A 83 12.94 -25.46 -23.30
N GLY A 84 13.48 -25.61 -22.09
CA GLY A 84 14.24 -24.57 -21.40
C GLY A 84 13.96 -24.55 -19.90
N PRO A 85 14.55 -23.62 -19.15
CA PRO A 85 14.18 -23.38 -17.76
C PRO A 85 12.83 -22.64 -17.68
N PRO A 86 11.99 -22.93 -16.67
CA PRO A 86 10.76 -22.17 -16.45
C PRO A 86 11.08 -20.70 -16.15
N ALA A 87 10.15 -19.81 -16.46
CA ALA A 87 10.30 -18.40 -16.10
C ALA A 87 10.44 -18.27 -14.57
N PRO A 88 11.40 -17.47 -14.07
CA PRO A 88 11.56 -17.27 -12.64
C PRO A 88 10.35 -16.52 -12.06
N PRO A 89 10.18 -16.50 -10.73
CA PRO A 89 9.22 -15.62 -10.09
C PRO A 89 9.48 -14.16 -10.50
N MET A 90 8.42 -13.46 -10.88
CA MET A 90 8.51 -12.08 -11.36
C MET A 90 7.87 -11.13 -10.35
N LEU A 91 8.48 -9.98 -10.12
CA LEU A 91 7.90 -8.85 -9.41
C LEU A 91 7.14 -7.96 -10.39
N ALA A 92 5.94 -7.52 -9.99
CA ALA A 92 5.12 -6.61 -10.78
C ALA A 92 4.45 -5.56 -9.88
N ARG A 93 4.02 -4.44 -10.47
CA ARG A 93 3.11 -3.50 -9.81
C ARG A 93 1.77 -4.19 -9.55
N ARG A 94 1.16 -3.93 -8.40
CA ARG A 94 -0.22 -4.33 -8.15
C ARG A 94 -1.12 -3.46 -9.04
N LYS A 95 -2.02 -4.09 -9.79
CA LYS A 95 -3.09 -3.34 -10.44
C LYS A 95 -3.98 -2.82 -9.31
N LEU A 96 -4.06 -1.51 -9.15
CA LEU A 96 -5.12 -0.92 -8.36
C LEU A 96 -6.42 -1.26 -9.08
N GLU A 97 -7.29 -2.02 -8.42
CA GLU A 97 -8.66 -2.07 -8.88
C GLU A 97 -9.20 -0.64 -8.88
N PRO A 98 -9.95 -0.23 -9.92
CA PRO A 98 -10.59 1.07 -9.92
C PRO A 98 -11.38 1.16 -8.62
N ARG A 99 -11.00 2.10 -7.74
CA ARG A 99 -11.71 2.33 -6.49
C ARG A 99 -13.15 2.62 -6.90
N LYS A 100 -14.09 1.76 -6.46
CA LYS A 100 -15.51 2.00 -6.70
C LYS A 100 -15.78 3.45 -6.25
N PRO A 101 -16.42 4.29 -7.09
CA PRO A 101 -16.73 5.65 -6.71
C PRO A 101 -17.35 5.62 -5.32
N ALA A 102 -16.81 6.42 -4.39
CA ALA A 102 -17.39 6.52 -3.07
C ALA A 102 -18.87 6.88 -3.25
N GLU A 103 -19.74 6.16 -2.54
CA GLU A 103 -21.15 6.52 -2.50
C GLU A 103 -21.23 7.99 -2.07
N PRO A 104 -22.05 8.82 -2.75
CA PRO A 104 -22.18 10.22 -2.37
C PRO A 104 -22.48 10.30 -0.87
N PRO A 105 -21.84 11.22 -0.13
CA PRO A 105 -22.07 11.34 1.30
C PRO A 105 -23.57 11.50 1.55
N PRO A 106 -24.09 10.96 2.66
CA PRO A 106 -25.49 11.18 3.02
C PRO A 106 -25.77 12.69 3.06
N PRO A 107 -27.02 13.11 2.77
CA PRO A 107 -27.41 14.51 2.88
C PRO A 107 -26.97 15.05 4.24
N ALA A 108 -26.33 16.22 4.25
CA ALA A 108 -25.90 16.84 5.50
C ALA A 108 -27.11 17.01 6.42
N GLU A 109 -27.01 16.51 7.65
CA GLU A 109 -28.04 16.73 8.66
C GLU A 109 -28.23 18.24 8.90
N PRO A 110 -29.47 18.70 9.13
CA PRO A 110 -29.71 20.09 9.44
C PRO A 110 -28.96 20.46 10.73
N VAL A 111 -28.09 21.47 10.65
CA VAL A 111 -27.38 22.00 11.82
C VAL A 111 -28.42 22.52 12.81
N SER A 112 -28.45 21.93 14.01
CA SER A 112 -29.34 22.39 15.09
C SER A 112 -29.13 23.88 15.37
N GLU A 113 -30.22 24.60 15.62
CA GLU A 113 -30.19 26.03 15.96
C GLU A 113 -29.42 26.31 17.27
N ASP A 114 -29.37 25.31 18.16
CA ASP A 114 -28.66 25.38 19.44
C ASP A 114 -27.14 25.08 19.32
N ASN A 115 -26.64 24.86 18.10
CA ASN A 115 -25.21 24.65 17.88
C ASN A 115 -24.46 25.99 18.00
N PRO A 116 -23.34 26.07 18.77
CA PRO A 116 -22.55 27.29 18.93
C PRO A 116 -22.00 27.87 17.61
N PHE A 117 -22.01 27.12 16.51
CA PHE A 117 -21.56 27.56 15.19
C PHE A 117 -22.69 27.73 14.15
N ALA A 118 -23.96 27.67 14.55
CA ALA A 118 -25.11 27.79 13.63
C ALA A 118 -25.12 29.10 12.83
N ALA A 119 -24.71 30.20 13.44
CA ALA A 119 -24.58 31.51 12.77
C ALA A 119 -23.61 31.49 11.56
N LEU A 120 -22.58 30.63 11.61
CA LEU A 120 -21.60 30.51 10.53
C LEU A 120 -22.20 29.82 9.28
N ALA A 121 -23.13 28.90 9.49
CA ALA A 121 -23.81 28.21 8.39
C ALA A 121 -24.72 29.16 7.60
N ALA A 122 -25.41 30.09 8.27
CA ALA A 122 -26.21 31.14 7.61
C ALA A 122 -25.33 32.04 6.72
N LEU A 123 -24.14 32.43 7.22
CA LEU A 123 -23.19 33.24 6.48
C LEU A 123 -22.69 32.56 5.19
N LYS A 124 -22.44 31.24 5.23
CA LYS A 124 -21.97 30.48 4.06
C LYS A 124 -23.02 30.42 2.94
N ARG A 125 -24.32 30.41 3.29
CA ARG A 125 -25.43 30.40 2.32
C ARG A 125 -25.65 31.75 1.64
N ALA A 126 -25.37 32.85 2.33
CA ALA A 126 -25.52 34.21 1.78
C ALA A 126 -24.40 34.60 0.79
N LYS A 127 -23.35 33.79 0.66
CA LYS A 127 -22.15 34.06 -0.15
C LYS A 127 -22.01 33.17 -1.40
N GLY A 128 -22.88 32.17 -1.55
CA GLY A 128 -22.97 31.33 -2.75
C GLY A 128 -24.11 31.80 -3.64
#